data_AF-A0AA89BZQ4-F1
#
_entry.id   AF-A0AA89BZQ4-F1
#
_cell.length_a   1.000
_cell.length_b   1.000
_cell.length_c   1.000
_cell.angle_alpha   90.00
_cell.angle_beta   90.00
_cell.angle_gamma   90.00
#
_symmetry.space_group_name_H-M   'P 1'
#
loop_
_entity.id
_entity.type
_entity.pdbx_description
1 polymer ?
#
loop_
_entity_poly.entity_id
_entity_poly.type
_entity_poly.pdbx_seq_one_letter_code
_entity_poly.pdbx_strand_id
1 'polypeptide(L)'
;MMNNSMLSDIQCMRTAQFSNFERSFSERQRKINYENLAKIENIASGSNDYTFKRKGNEEQFKHSVKVMEKLRAAINSLSTPDPELSSISSDKQSISELVTHRHKLIKLADSSKLGWKVVEQYETHQLADDSDDEKRIHKAEARAEKLDKEDKRKVVSKNRKRWSPLPQTNYSNEEN
;
A
#
# COMPACT_ATOMS: atom_id res chain seq x y z
N MET A 1 -4.04 -31.06 69.68
CA MET A 1 -3.84 -29.65 69.27
C MET A 1 -2.97 -29.50 68.01
N MET A 2 -2.15 -30.49 67.61
CA MET A 2 -1.28 -30.39 66.41
C MET A 2 -2.02 -30.37 65.05
N ASN A 3 -3.15 -31.07 64.90
CA ASN A 3 -3.85 -31.15 63.60
C ASN A 3 -4.44 -29.81 63.11
N ASN A 4 -4.84 -28.94 64.05
CA ASN A 4 -5.40 -27.62 63.69
C ASN A 4 -4.32 -26.66 63.18
N SER A 5 -3.05 -26.84 63.59
CA SER A 5 -1.92 -26.05 63.10
C SER A 5 -1.65 -26.34 61.63
N MET A 6 -1.54 -27.62 61.25
CA MET A 6 -1.31 -28.00 59.85
C MET A 6 -2.44 -27.57 58.92
N LEU A 7 -3.70 -27.64 59.37
CA LEU A 7 -4.85 -27.14 58.62
C LEU A 7 -4.76 -25.62 58.39
N SER A 8 -4.35 -24.87 59.41
CA SER A 8 -4.10 -23.43 59.31
C SER A 8 -2.96 -23.11 58.35
N ASP A 9 -1.88 -23.88 58.37
CA ASP A 9 -0.73 -23.68 57.48
C ASP A 9 -1.10 -23.93 56.01
N ILE A 10 -1.89 -24.98 55.74
CA ILE A 10 -2.40 -25.27 54.39
C ILE A 10 -3.33 -24.15 53.91
N GLN A 11 -4.19 -23.65 54.79
CA GLN A 11 -5.08 -22.53 54.47
C GLN A 11 -4.28 -21.26 54.17
N CYS A 12 -3.25 -20.97 54.97
CA CYS A 12 -2.34 -19.85 54.76
C CYS A 12 -1.61 -19.95 53.42
N MET A 13 -1.02 -21.11 53.09
CA MET A 13 -0.36 -21.32 51.79
C MET A 13 -1.32 -21.14 50.61
N ARG A 14 -2.54 -21.68 50.70
CA ARG A 14 -3.55 -21.51 49.65
C ARG A 14 -3.90 -20.03 49.44
N THR A 15 -4.09 -19.29 50.53
CA THR A 15 -4.37 -17.85 50.45
C THR A 15 -3.20 -17.06 49.88
N ALA A 16 -1.96 -17.41 50.24
CA ALA A 16 -0.76 -16.78 49.69
C ALA A 16 -0.59 -17.07 48.19
N GLN A 17 -0.80 -18.31 47.75
CA GLN A 17 -0.75 -18.69 46.34
C GLN A 17 -1.83 -17.98 45.52
N PHE A 18 -3.05 -17.88 46.06
CA PHE A 18 -4.15 -17.18 45.40
C PHE A 18 -3.87 -15.68 45.29
N SER A 19 -3.41 -15.05 46.37
CA SER A 19 -3.00 -13.65 46.37
C SER A 19 -1.89 -13.35 45.37
N ASN A 20 -0.89 -14.24 45.28
CA ASN A 20 0.17 -14.13 44.27
C ASN A 20 -0.37 -14.27 42.84
N PHE A 21 -1.33 -15.17 42.63
CA PHE A 21 -1.98 -15.33 41.34
C PHE A 21 -2.76 -14.06 40.94
N GLU A 22 -3.61 -13.53 41.84
CA GLU A 22 -4.37 -12.29 41.62
C GLU A 22 -3.45 -11.10 41.33
N ARG A 23 -2.33 -11.00 42.04
CA ARG A 23 -1.30 -9.99 41.79
C ARG A 23 -0.69 -10.14 40.40
N SER A 24 -0.27 -11.35 40.02
CA SER A 24 0.31 -11.64 38.70
C SER A 24 -0.67 -11.40 37.54
N PHE A 25 -1.96 -11.65 37.77
CA PHE A 25 -3.02 -11.43 36.81
C PHE A 25 -3.27 -9.93 36.66
N SER A 26 -3.38 -9.20 37.78
CA SER A 26 -3.56 -7.75 37.79
C SER A 26 -2.38 -7.02 37.14
N GLU A 27 -1.15 -7.45 37.39
CA GLU A 27 0.05 -6.89 36.75
C GLU A 27 0.05 -7.14 35.23
N ARG A 28 -0.29 -8.35 34.78
CA ARG A 28 -0.45 -8.66 33.35
C ARG A 28 -1.54 -7.83 32.71
N GLN A 29 -2.71 -7.72 33.34
CA GLN A 29 -3.82 -6.92 32.83
C GLN A 29 -3.45 -5.43 32.75
N ARG A 30 -2.76 -4.89 33.76
CA ARG A 30 -2.23 -3.52 33.74
C ARG A 30 -1.23 -3.31 32.61
N LYS A 31 -0.33 -4.27 32.39
CA LYS A 31 0.65 -4.21 31.31
C LYS A 31 -0.03 -4.20 29.94
N ILE A 32 -0.99 -5.10 29.72
CA ILE A 32 -1.81 -5.15 28.50
C ILE A 32 -2.56 -3.83 28.30
N ASN A 33 -3.18 -3.30 29.36
CA ASN A 33 -3.91 -2.03 29.29
C ASN A 33 -2.98 -0.85 28.98
N TYR A 34 -1.79 -0.80 29.59
CA TYR A 34 -0.78 0.23 29.31
C TYR A 34 -0.27 0.14 27.87
N GLU A 35 0.03 -1.06 27.37
CA GLU A 35 0.44 -1.28 25.98
C GLU A 35 -0.67 -0.88 25.00
N ASN A 36 -1.93 -1.19 25.31
CA ASN A 36 -3.07 -0.78 24.49
C ASN A 36 -3.27 0.74 24.53
N LEU A 37 -3.11 1.39 25.69
CA LEU A 37 -3.16 2.85 25.81
C LEU A 37 -2.05 3.51 25.01
N ALA A 38 -0.81 3.01 25.07
CA ALA A 38 0.29 3.54 24.28
C ALA A 38 0.05 3.37 22.76
N LYS A 39 -0.56 2.26 22.33
CA LYS A 39 -0.97 2.06 20.93
C LYS A 39 -2.07 3.05 20.53
N ILE A 40 -3.08 3.24 21.36
CA ILE A 40 -4.18 4.19 21.13
C ILE A 40 -3.65 5.62 21.13
N GLU A 41 -2.73 5.99 22.02
CA GLU A 41 -2.10 7.29 22.06
C GLU A 41 -1.27 7.55 20.79
N ASN A 42 -0.54 6.55 20.28
CA ASN A 42 0.17 6.68 19.00
C ASN A 42 -0.78 6.83 17.80
N ILE A 43 -1.95 6.17 17.85
CA ILE A 43 -2.98 6.28 16.80
C ILE A 43 -3.72 7.64 16.90
N ALA A 44 -4.08 8.06 18.12
CA ALA A 44 -4.81 9.30 18.40
C ALA A 44 -3.94 10.55 18.24
N SER A 45 -2.64 10.43 18.53
CA SER A 45 -1.66 11.51 18.32
C SER A 45 -1.19 11.61 16.87
N GLY A 46 -1.71 10.76 15.97
CA GLY A 46 -1.42 10.80 14.53
C GLY A 46 0.06 10.93 14.27
N SER A 47 0.81 9.84 14.33
CA SER A 47 2.27 9.82 14.11
C SER A 47 2.69 10.50 12.80
N ASN A 48 2.84 11.83 12.87
CA ASN A 48 3.72 12.76 12.17
C ASN A 48 3.13 14.17 12.32
N ASP A 49 3.44 14.84 13.44
CA ASP A 49 3.33 16.30 13.59
C ASP A 49 4.22 17.06 12.56
N TYR A 50 5.01 16.31 11.79
CA TYR A 50 5.85 16.79 10.71
C TYR A 50 5.15 16.72 9.35
N THR A 51 4.90 17.90 8.76
CA THR A 51 4.43 18.01 7.36
C THR A 51 5.62 18.11 6.40
N PHE A 52 5.74 17.14 5.49
CA PHE A 52 6.79 17.15 4.47
C PHE A 52 6.56 18.27 3.45
N LYS A 53 7.59 19.10 3.22
CA LYS A 53 7.55 20.17 2.19
C LYS A 53 7.50 19.64 0.75
N ARG A 54 7.94 18.40 0.53
CA ARG A 54 8.06 17.77 -0.78
C ARG A 54 7.39 16.40 -0.72
N LYS A 55 6.41 16.17 -1.60
CA LYS A 55 5.70 14.87 -1.71
C LYS A 55 6.66 13.69 -1.90
N GLY A 56 7.70 13.84 -2.73
CA GLY A 56 8.72 12.80 -2.90
C GLY A 56 9.40 12.38 -1.60
N ASN A 57 9.68 13.32 -0.69
CA ASN A 57 10.31 13.02 0.60
C ASN A 57 9.36 12.32 1.56
N GLU A 58 8.07 12.68 1.52
CA GLU A 58 7.03 12.00 2.27
C GLU A 58 6.94 10.52 1.88
N GLU A 59 6.94 10.25 0.56
CA GLU A 59 6.90 8.88 0.05
C GLU A 59 8.19 8.09 0.37
N GLN A 60 9.36 8.73 0.38
CA GLN A 60 10.60 8.11 0.87
C GLN A 60 10.49 7.73 2.35
N PHE A 61 9.92 8.62 3.17
CA PHE A 61 9.75 8.37 4.58
C PHE A 61 8.77 7.21 4.84
N LYS A 62 7.61 7.21 4.18
CA LYS A 62 6.63 6.11 4.27
C LYS A 62 7.24 4.76 3.87
N HIS A 63 8.00 4.73 2.78
CA HIS A 63 8.71 3.51 2.38
C HIS A 63 9.71 3.04 3.44
N SER A 64 10.53 3.95 3.98
CA SER A 64 11.49 3.65 5.04
C SER A 64 10.80 3.09 6.30
N VAL A 65 9.68 3.69 6.71
CA VAL A 65 8.86 3.20 7.83
C VAL A 65 8.38 1.77 7.58
N LYS A 66 7.88 1.47 6.38
CA LYS A 66 7.41 0.12 6.01
C LYS A 66 8.53 -0.91 6.05
N VAL A 67 9.73 -0.57 5.55
CA VAL A 67 10.91 -1.44 5.62
C VAL A 67 11.32 -1.68 7.08
N MET A 68 11.34 -0.62 7.89
CA MET A 68 11.67 -0.70 9.31
C MET A 68 10.69 -1.56 10.11
N GLU A 69 9.39 -1.47 9.81
CA GLU A 69 8.37 -2.30 10.44
C GLU A 69 8.59 -3.78 10.16
N LYS A 70 8.82 -4.15 8.90
CA LYS A 70 9.14 -5.52 8.49
C LYS A 70 10.44 -6.02 9.12
N LEU A 71 11.46 -5.18 9.18
CA LEU A 71 12.72 -5.53 9.82
C LEU A 71 12.55 -5.76 11.33
N ARG A 72 11.79 -4.90 12.01
CA ARG A 72 11.47 -5.07 13.45
C ARG A 72 10.68 -6.35 13.70
N ALA A 73 9.72 -6.69 12.83
CA ALA A 73 8.96 -7.94 12.93
C ALA A 73 9.89 -9.17 12.84
N ALA A 74 10.83 -9.16 11.89
CA ALA A 74 11.83 -10.21 11.75
C ALA A 74 12.77 -10.31 12.97
N ILE A 75 13.24 -9.17 13.49
CA ILE A 75 14.09 -9.12 14.70
C ILE A 75 13.35 -9.65 15.93
N ASN A 76 12.09 -9.26 16.11
CA ASN A 76 11.26 -9.71 17.23
C ASN A 76 11.02 -11.21 17.15
N SER A 77 10.74 -11.73 15.95
CA SER A 77 10.57 -13.17 15.72
C SER A 77 11.83 -13.95 16.07
N LEU A 78 13.01 -13.41 15.72
CA LEU A 78 14.31 -14.01 16.04
C LEU A 78 14.66 -13.96 17.53
N SER A 79 14.07 -13.02 18.28
CA SER A 79 14.30 -12.86 19.72
C SER A 79 13.46 -13.80 20.59
N THR A 80 12.56 -14.57 19.98
CA THR A 80 11.74 -15.54 20.70
C THR A 80 12.54 -16.83 20.98
N PRO A 81 12.24 -17.56 22.07
CA PRO A 81 12.92 -18.83 22.39
C PRO A 81 12.77 -19.92 21.31
N ASP A 82 11.70 -19.84 20.52
CA ASP A 82 11.42 -20.74 19.40
C ASP A 82 11.07 -19.90 18.15
N PRO A 83 12.09 -19.48 17.38
CA PRO A 83 11.89 -18.56 16.27
C PRO A 83 11.18 -19.22 15.09
N GLU A 84 10.09 -18.60 14.64
CA GLU A 84 9.34 -19.04 13.46
C GLU A 84 10.10 -18.73 12.17
N LEU A 85 10.96 -19.65 11.73
CA LEU A 85 11.85 -19.48 10.58
C LEU A 85 11.12 -19.21 9.25
N SER A 86 9.92 -19.76 9.06
CA SER A 86 9.06 -19.50 7.90
C SER A 86 8.66 -18.03 7.82
N SER A 87 8.20 -17.45 8.94
CA SER A 87 7.83 -16.04 9.03
C SER A 87 9.04 -15.13 8.79
N ILE A 88 10.18 -15.44 9.40
CA ILE A 88 11.43 -14.69 9.22
C ILE A 88 11.90 -14.71 7.75
N SER A 89 11.83 -15.87 7.09
CA SER A 89 12.17 -16.00 5.68
C SER A 89 11.25 -15.16 4.79
N SER A 90 9.95 -15.20 5.06
CA SER A 90 8.94 -14.38 4.37
C SER A 90 9.19 -12.89 4.55
N ASP A 91 9.46 -12.44 5.77
CA ASP A 91 9.77 -11.03 6.04
C ASP A 91 11.08 -10.59 5.38
N LYS A 92 12.12 -11.44 5.38
CA LYS A 92 13.38 -11.19 4.65
C LYS A 92 13.13 -11.02 3.16
N GLN A 93 12.34 -11.90 2.56
CA GLN A 93 12.00 -11.83 1.14
C GLN A 93 11.22 -10.54 0.84
N SER A 94 10.22 -10.22 1.66
CA SER A 94 9.43 -8.99 1.55
C SER A 94 10.29 -7.72 1.64
N ILE A 95 11.25 -7.67 2.58
CA ILE A 95 12.20 -6.56 2.71
C ILE A 95 13.03 -6.42 1.42
N SER A 96 13.55 -7.53 0.89
CA SER A 96 14.35 -7.53 -0.34
C SER A 96 13.55 -7.01 -1.53
N GLU A 97 12.29 -7.42 -1.67
CA GLU A 97 11.38 -6.96 -2.72
C GLU A 97 11.06 -5.46 -2.58
N LEU A 98 10.74 -4.99 -1.37
CA LEU A 98 10.49 -3.57 -1.09
C LEU A 98 11.67 -2.69 -1.44
N VAL A 99 12.89 -3.12 -1.11
CA VAL A 99 14.13 -2.39 -1.40
C VAL A 99 14.43 -2.41 -2.90
N THR A 100 14.30 -3.58 -3.55
CA THR A 100 14.56 -3.74 -4.99
C THR A 100 13.60 -2.91 -5.83
N HIS A 101 12.31 -2.96 -5.50
CA HIS A 101 11.30 -2.12 -6.13
C HIS A 101 11.64 -0.63 -5.96
N ARG A 102 12.00 -0.19 -4.75
CA ARG A 102 12.38 1.20 -4.50
C ARG A 102 13.62 1.64 -5.29
N HIS A 103 14.64 0.78 -5.44
CA HIS A 103 15.79 1.08 -6.28
C HIS A 103 15.39 1.36 -7.74
N LYS A 104 14.41 0.62 -8.27
CA LYS A 104 13.86 0.89 -9.62
C LYS A 104 13.22 2.28 -9.69
N LEU A 105 12.43 2.66 -8.68
CA LEU A 105 11.78 3.96 -8.63
C LEU A 105 12.79 5.12 -8.51
N ILE A 106 13.85 4.94 -7.70
CA ILE A 106 14.93 5.93 -7.59
C ILE A 106 15.63 6.13 -8.94
N LYS A 107 15.98 5.03 -9.64
CA LYS A 107 16.57 5.11 -10.98
C LYS A 107 15.63 5.77 -11.99
N LEU A 108 14.33 5.49 -11.90
CA LEU A 108 13.31 6.13 -12.75
C LEU A 108 13.22 7.64 -12.48
N ALA A 109 13.22 8.05 -11.21
CA ALA A 109 13.23 9.45 -10.83
C ALA A 109 14.52 10.16 -11.29
N ASP A 110 15.69 9.54 -11.13
CA ASP A 110 16.99 10.11 -11.49
C ASP A 110 17.15 10.28 -13.02
N SER A 111 16.73 9.27 -13.79
CA SER A 111 16.82 9.30 -15.26
C SER A 111 15.82 10.25 -15.93
N SER A 112 14.77 10.67 -15.22
CA SER A 112 13.69 11.49 -15.76
C SER A 112 13.85 12.98 -15.43
N LYS A 113 13.69 13.84 -16.44
CA LYS A 113 13.66 15.30 -16.24
C LYS A 113 12.56 15.78 -15.28
N LEU A 114 11.48 15.01 -15.17
CA LEU A 114 10.34 15.33 -14.30
C LEU A 114 10.44 14.67 -12.92
N GLY A 115 11.52 13.91 -12.66
CA GLY A 115 11.83 13.34 -11.36
C GLY A 115 10.74 12.43 -10.79
N TRP A 116 10.46 12.61 -9.51
CA TRP A 116 9.42 11.88 -8.76
C TRP A 116 8.00 12.03 -9.33
N LYS A 117 7.72 13.04 -10.17
CA LYS A 117 6.40 13.13 -10.84
C LYS A 117 6.15 11.99 -11.81
N VAL A 118 7.20 11.45 -12.45
CA VAL A 118 7.06 10.27 -13.32
C VAL A 118 6.83 9.02 -12.50
N VAL A 119 7.49 8.90 -11.35
CA VAL A 119 7.25 7.79 -10.42
C VAL A 119 5.81 7.81 -9.93
N GLU A 120 5.28 8.99 -9.58
CA GLU A 120 3.88 9.13 -9.19
C GLU A 120 2.93 8.62 -10.28
N GLN A 121 3.15 8.99 -11.55
CA GLN A 121 2.32 8.48 -12.65
C GLN A 121 2.46 6.96 -12.84
N TYR A 122 3.69 6.45 -12.74
CA TYR A 122 4.00 5.02 -12.83
C TYR A 122 3.35 4.19 -11.70
N GLU A 123 3.19 4.75 -10.50
CA GLU A 123 2.52 4.06 -9.39
C GLU A 123 0.98 4.20 -9.45
N THR A 124 0.42 5.08 -10.29
CA THR A 124 -1.01 5.45 -10.24
C THR A 124 -1.99 4.62 -11.07
N HIS A 125 -1.58 3.54 -11.74
CA HIS A 125 -2.57 2.75 -12.49
C HIS A 125 -3.39 1.83 -11.56
N GLN A 126 -4.48 2.38 -11.03
CA GLN A 126 -5.37 1.80 -10.01
C GLN A 126 -6.00 0.43 -10.36
N LEU A 127 -5.87 -0.04 -11.60
CA LEU A 127 -6.42 -1.30 -12.09
C LEU A 127 -5.34 -2.34 -12.45
N ALA A 128 -4.06 -1.97 -12.35
CA ALA A 128 -2.95 -2.83 -12.75
C ALA A 128 -2.43 -3.64 -11.54
N ASP A 129 -2.45 -4.96 -11.65
CA ASP A 129 -1.88 -5.85 -10.63
C ASP A 129 -0.35 -5.78 -10.58
N ASP A 130 0.28 -5.47 -11.72
CA ASP A 130 1.72 -5.27 -11.85
C ASP A 130 2.07 -4.27 -12.97
N SER A 131 3.37 -3.99 -13.11
CA SER A 131 3.89 -3.06 -14.11
C SER A 131 3.70 -3.51 -15.56
N ASP A 132 3.48 -4.81 -15.81
CA ASP A 132 3.21 -5.31 -17.16
C ASP A 132 1.72 -5.13 -17.49
N ASP A 133 0.86 -5.33 -16.50
CA ASP A 133 -0.57 -5.09 -16.60
C ASP A 133 -0.89 -3.60 -16.82
N GLU A 134 -0.15 -2.71 -16.15
CA GLU A 134 -0.18 -1.26 -16.38
C GLU A 134 0.06 -0.91 -17.87
N LYS A 135 1.09 -1.52 -18.47
CA LYS A 135 1.40 -1.31 -19.89
C LYS A 135 0.31 -1.87 -20.80
N ARG A 136 -0.30 -3.00 -20.41
CA ARG A 136 -1.40 -3.61 -21.15
C ARG A 136 -2.64 -2.71 -21.13
N ILE A 137 -2.97 -2.12 -19.99
CA ILE A 137 -4.10 -1.19 -19.83
C ILE A 137 -3.87 0.07 -20.67
N HIS A 138 -2.72 0.74 -20.55
CA HIS A 138 -2.40 1.91 -21.37
C HIS A 138 -2.45 1.62 -22.87
N LYS A 139 -1.97 0.44 -23.30
CA LYS A 139 -2.02 0.03 -24.71
C LYS A 139 -3.45 -0.27 -25.17
N ALA A 140 -4.29 -0.80 -24.30
CA ALA A 140 -5.71 -1.02 -24.57
C ALA A 140 -6.47 0.31 -24.68
N GLU A 141 -6.26 1.25 -23.76
CA GLU A 141 -6.85 2.60 -23.81
C GLU A 141 -6.44 3.35 -25.08
N ALA A 142 -5.15 3.36 -25.42
CA ALA A 142 -4.66 4.01 -26.63
C ALA A 142 -5.25 3.40 -27.92
N ARG A 143 -5.56 2.09 -27.92
CA ARG A 143 -6.24 1.42 -29.04
C ARG A 143 -7.72 1.80 -29.09
N ALA A 144 -8.41 1.81 -27.95
CA ALA A 144 -9.81 2.20 -27.86
C ALA A 144 -10.03 3.66 -28.30
N GLU A 145 -9.18 4.58 -27.86
CA GLU A 145 -9.22 5.98 -28.30
C GLU A 145 -9.05 6.14 -29.82
N LYS A 146 -8.14 5.36 -30.42
CA LYS A 146 -7.92 5.40 -31.87
C LYS A 146 -9.18 4.96 -32.62
N LEU A 147 -9.83 3.89 -32.18
CA LEU A 147 -11.07 3.39 -32.78
C LEU A 147 -12.21 4.39 -32.64
N ASP A 148 -12.42 4.97 -31.46
CA ASP A 148 -13.45 6.00 -31.23
C ASP A 148 -13.23 7.25 -32.11
N LYS A 149 -11.98 7.72 -32.21
CA LYS A 149 -11.63 8.82 -33.12
C LYS A 149 -11.89 8.46 -34.59
N GLU A 150 -11.63 7.23 -35.00
CA GLU A 150 -11.88 6.77 -36.37
C GLU A 150 -13.38 6.66 -36.68
N ASP A 151 -14.17 6.15 -35.74
CA ASP A 151 -15.62 6.05 -35.88
C ASP A 151 -16.28 7.43 -35.95
N LYS A 152 -15.84 8.37 -35.09
CA LYS A 152 -16.26 9.78 -35.18
C LYS A 152 -15.90 10.41 -36.54
N ARG A 153 -14.69 10.14 -37.06
CA ARG A 153 -14.29 10.59 -38.41
C ARG A 153 -15.17 9.99 -39.51
N LYS A 154 -15.55 8.71 -39.42
CA LYS A 154 -16.45 8.05 -40.38
C LYS A 154 -17.86 8.65 -40.35
N VAL A 155 -18.38 8.98 -39.17
CA VAL A 155 -19.69 9.63 -39.01
C VAL A 155 -19.67 11.03 -39.64
N VAL A 156 -18.64 11.85 -39.36
CA VAL A 156 -18.49 13.19 -39.96
C VAL A 156 -18.34 13.11 -41.49
N SER A 157 -17.57 12.14 -41.99
CA SER A 157 -17.40 11.89 -43.43
C SER A 157 -18.72 11.52 -44.12
N LYS A 158 -19.53 10.64 -43.53
CA LYS A 158 -20.86 10.28 -44.06
C LYS A 158 -21.80 11.48 -44.08
N ASN A 159 -21.78 12.31 -43.05
CA ASN A 159 -22.64 13.51 -42.99
C ASN A 159 -22.25 14.56 -44.04
N ARG A 160 -20.96 14.72 -44.34
CA ARG A 160 -20.49 15.60 -45.41
C ARG A 160 -20.92 15.14 -46.81
N LYS A 161 -20.91 13.83 -47.07
CA LYS A 161 -21.38 13.27 -48.35
C LYS A 161 -22.89 13.44 -48.57
N ARG A 162 -23.67 13.51 -47.50
CA ARG A 162 -25.13 13.72 -47.55
C ARG A 162 -25.52 15.15 -47.92
N TRP A 163 -24.61 16.11 -47.75
CA TRP A 163 -24.79 17.54 -48.01
C TRP A 163 -23.82 18.07 -49.07
N SER A 164 -23.42 17.21 -50.03
CA SER A 164 -22.74 17.69 -51.23
C SER A 164 -23.76 18.27 -52.20
N PRO A 165 -23.64 19.55 -52.62
CA PRO A 165 -24.46 20.09 -53.69
C PRO A 165 -24.22 19.27 -54.96
N LEU A 166 -25.28 18.92 -55.69
CA LEU A 166 -25.17 18.21 -56.96
C LEU A 166 -24.24 19.01 -57.91
N PRO A 167 -23.37 18.33 -58.69
CA PRO A 167 -22.53 19.01 -59.66
C PRO A 167 -23.43 19.73 -60.67
N GLN A 168 -23.25 21.04 -60.82
CA GLN A 168 -23.90 21.78 -61.90
C GLN A 168 -23.30 21.29 -63.22
N THR A 169 -24.07 20.51 -63.97
CA THR A 169 -23.74 20.11 -65.33
C THR A 169 -23.83 21.37 -66.19
N ASN A 170 -22.69 21.96 -66.54
CA ASN A 170 -22.63 22.97 -67.57
C ASN A 170 -22.94 22.29 -68.90
N TYR A 171 -24.19 22.45 -69.36
CA TYR A 171 -24.54 22.18 -70.75
C TYR A 171 -23.89 23.27 -71.59
N SER A 172 -22.78 22.90 -72.23
CA SER A 172 -22.18 23.66 -73.31
C SER A 172 -23.18 23.70 -74.46
N ASN A 173 -23.83 24.86 -74.66
CA ASN A 173 -24.53 25.13 -75.92
C ASN A 173 -23.47 25.41 -76.98
N GLU A 174 -22.96 24.35 -77.59
CA GLU A 174 -22.51 24.41 -78.97
C GLU A 174 -23.78 24.46 -79.84
N GLU A 175 -23.97 25.54 -80.60
CA GLU A 175 -24.28 25.50 -82.03
C GLU A 175 -24.60 26.91 -82.58
N ASN A 176 -23.80 27.26 -83.60
CA ASN A 176 -23.99 28.16 -84.76
C ASN A 176 -24.66 29.53 -84.61
#